data_AF-A0A5J4PCQ7-F1
#
_entry.id   AF-A0A5J4PCQ7-F1
#
_cell.length_a   1.000
_cell.length_b   1.000
_cell.length_c   1.000
_cell.angle_alpha   90.00
_cell.angle_beta   90.00
_cell.angle_gamma   90.00
#
_symmetry.space_group_name_H-M   'P 1'
#
loop_
_entity.id
_entity.type
_entity.pdbx_description
1 polymer ?
#
loop_
_entity_poly.entity_id
_entity_poly.type
_entity_poly.pdbx_seq_one_letter_code
_entity_poly.pdbx_strand_id
1 'polypeptide(L)'
;MNKYYCLVASLPELTLEDSKLSYTVASFKEYLDASLSVSDKKLAGLFYLQFDNKNVLKLLANKEAVIDVRGNYSSEELLEYISLAKEEGVVTSELFPSYLSAFIFEYYNGFESGGRDGVSQEDHLSALYYEYGMNCGNAFVAS
;
A
#
# COMPACT_ATOMS: atom_id res chain seq x y z
N MET A 1 -14.64 4.67 -72.26
CA MET A 1 -14.69 5.50 -71.03
C MET A 1 -14.20 4.65 -69.87
N ASN A 2 -12.95 4.85 -69.43
CA ASN A 2 -12.38 4.11 -68.30
C ASN A 2 -12.81 4.76 -66.99
N LYS A 3 -13.49 4.01 -66.12
CA LYS A 3 -13.88 4.45 -64.78
C LYS A 3 -12.67 4.30 -63.85
N TYR A 4 -12.08 5.41 -63.44
CA TYR A 4 -11.09 5.42 -62.37
C TYR A 4 -11.81 5.35 -61.03
N TYR A 5 -11.66 4.23 -60.32
CA TYR A 5 -12.11 4.09 -58.94
C TYR A 5 -10.95 4.42 -58.01
N CYS A 6 -11.07 5.53 -57.28
CA CYS A 6 -10.13 5.89 -56.21
C CYS A 6 -10.65 5.25 -54.92
N LEU A 7 -9.96 4.25 -54.38
CA LEU A 7 -10.18 3.84 -53.00
C LEU A 7 -9.52 4.89 -52.10
N VAL A 8 -10.31 5.86 -51.63
CA VAL A 8 -9.87 6.76 -50.56
C VAL A 8 -9.86 5.95 -49.27
N ALA A 9 -8.75 5.27 -49.00
CA ALA A 9 -8.46 4.78 -47.66
C ALA A 9 -7.96 5.99 -46.85
N SER A 10 -8.87 6.69 -46.17
CA SER A 10 -8.48 7.59 -45.09
C SER A 10 -7.79 6.74 -44.01
N LEU A 11 -6.53 7.05 -43.71
CA LEU A 11 -5.84 6.49 -42.55
C LEU A 11 -6.71 6.76 -41.32
N PRO A 12 -7.00 5.75 -40.47
CA PRO A 12 -7.71 6.01 -39.22
C PRO A 12 -6.93 7.05 -38.42
N GLU A 13 -7.63 8.06 -37.90
CA GLU A 13 -7.06 9.02 -36.95
C GLU A 13 -6.70 8.25 -35.67
N LEU A 14 -5.46 7.79 -35.59
CA LEU A 14 -4.89 7.24 -34.37
C LEU A 14 -4.75 8.38 -33.36
N THR A 15 -5.68 8.46 -32.41
CA THR A 15 -5.51 9.32 -31.25
C THR A 15 -4.53 8.65 -30.27
N LEU A 16 -3.68 9.43 -29.60
CA LEU A 16 -2.67 8.92 -28.65
C LEU A 16 -3.25 8.07 -27.50
N GLU A 17 -4.57 8.09 -27.32
CA GLU A 17 -5.26 7.36 -26.27
C GLU A 17 -5.67 5.93 -26.67
N ASP A 18 -5.67 5.58 -27.97
CA ASP A 18 -6.08 4.25 -28.45
C ASP A 18 -5.10 3.12 -28.05
N SER A 19 -3.87 3.46 -27.64
CA SER A 19 -2.87 2.53 -27.12
C SER A 19 -2.78 2.51 -25.59
N LYS A 20 -3.62 3.26 -24.89
CA LYS A 20 -3.58 3.32 -23.43
C LYS A 20 -4.29 2.09 -22.89
N LEU A 21 -3.53 1.07 -22.51
CA LEU A 21 -4.08 -0.05 -21.73
C LEU A 21 -4.86 0.53 -20.55
N SER A 22 -6.17 0.29 -20.52
CA SER A 22 -7.07 0.68 -19.44
C SER A 22 -6.77 -0.20 -18.23
N TYR A 23 -5.64 0.07 -17.59
CA TYR A 23 -5.06 -0.76 -16.57
C TYR A 23 -5.06 -0.01 -15.24
N THR A 24 -5.68 -0.61 -14.23
CA THR A 24 -5.78 -0.04 -12.88
C THR A 24 -4.58 -0.49 -12.04
N VAL A 25 -4.28 0.26 -10.98
CA VAL A 25 -3.23 -0.14 -10.02
C VAL A 25 -3.55 -1.51 -9.38
N ALA A 26 -4.84 -1.82 -9.18
CA ALA A 26 -5.28 -3.11 -8.65
C ALA A 26 -4.99 -4.25 -9.63
N SER A 27 -5.38 -4.11 -10.91
CA SER A 27 -5.08 -5.11 -11.94
C SER A 27 -3.58 -5.31 -12.15
N PHE A 28 -2.77 -4.25 -11.95
CA PHE A 28 -1.30 -4.35 -12.00
C PHE A 28 -0.72 -5.15 -10.86
N LYS A 29 -1.23 -4.95 -9.65
CA LYS A 29 -0.79 -5.69 -8.47
C LYS A 29 -0.99 -7.19 -8.66
N GLU A 30 -2.18 -7.59 -9.11
CA GLU A 30 -2.50 -9.01 -9.38
C GLU A 30 -1.57 -9.65 -10.42
N TYR A 31 -1.25 -8.92 -11.49
CA TYR A 31 -0.32 -9.39 -12.53
C TYR A 31 1.13 -9.50 -12.04
N LEU A 32 1.59 -8.51 -11.27
CA LEU A 32 2.89 -8.55 -10.62
C LEU A 32 2.97 -9.72 -9.65
N ASP A 33 1.94 -9.94 -8.84
CA ASP A 33 1.90 -11.04 -7.88
C ASP A 33 1.94 -12.41 -8.56
N ALA A 34 1.43 -12.58 -9.78
CA ALA A 34 1.59 -13.83 -10.51
C ALA A 34 3.04 -14.08 -10.99
N SER A 35 3.83 -13.02 -11.17
CA SER A 35 5.10 -13.06 -11.89
C SER A 35 6.33 -12.88 -10.98
N LEU A 36 6.16 -12.30 -9.79
CA LEU A 36 7.24 -11.97 -8.87
C LEU A 36 7.65 -13.14 -7.98
N SER A 37 8.94 -13.18 -7.62
CA SER A 37 9.44 -14.07 -6.57
C SER A 37 8.90 -13.64 -5.19
N VAL A 38 8.98 -14.53 -4.20
CA VAL A 38 8.53 -14.21 -2.82
C VAL A 38 9.28 -13.00 -2.26
N SER A 39 10.57 -12.87 -2.53
CA SER A 39 11.38 -11.72 -2.12
C SER A 39 10.96 -10.42 -2.81
N ASP A 40 10.68 -10.47 -4.11
CA ASP A 40 10.28 -9.27 -4.86
C ASP A 40 8.86 -8.82 -4.48
N LYS A 41 7.96 -9.77 -4.20
CA LYS A 41 6.63 -9.46 -3.64
C LYS A 41 6.73 -8.76 -2.31
N LYS A 42 7.62 -9.22 -1.42
CA LYS A 42 7.83 -8.57 -0.12
C LYS A 42 8.34 -7.13 -0.29
N LEU A 43 9.24 -6.91 -1.26
CA LEU A 43 9.74 -5.57 -1.57
C LEU A 43 8.66 -4.67 -2.17
N ALA A 44 7.88 -5.18 -3.13
CA ALA A 44 6.75 -4.46 -3.72
C ALA A 44 5.68 -4.12 -2.67
N GLY A 45 5.41 -5.06 -1.74
CA GLY A 45 4.49 -4.90 -0.63
C GLY A 45 4.81 -3.70 0.27
N LEU A 46 6.10 -3.34 0.42
CA LEU A 46 6.50 -2.15 1.19
C LEU A 46 5.81 -0.88 0.68
N PHE A 47 5.71 -0.71 -0.64
CA PHE A 47 5.10 0.48 -1.23
C PHE A 47 3.58 0.54 -1.01
N TYR A 48 2.93 -0.61 -0.80
CA TYR A 48 1.50 -0.68 -0.51
C TYR A 48 1.19 -0.46 0.98
N LEU A 49 2.18 -0.56 1.87
CA LEU A 49 2.00 -0.28 3.30
C LEU A 49 1.57 1.16 3.58
N GLN A 50 1.85 2.12 2.69
CA GLN A 50 1.34 3.49 2.83
C GLN A 50 -0.20 3.55 2.87
N PHE A 51 -0.88 2.60 2.23
CA PHE A 51 -2.34 2.49 2.29
C PHE A 51 -2.77 1.84 3.59
N ASP A 52 -2.07 0.78 4.01
CA ASP A 52 -2.31 0.11 5.28
C ASP A 52 -2.12 1.06 6.47
N ASN A 53 -1.13 1.95 6.44
CA ASN A 53 -0.91 2.97 7.48
C ASN A 53 -2.12 3.88 7.65
N LYS A 54 -2.68 4.36 6.54
CA LYS A 54 -3.91 5.17 6.54
C LYS A 54 -5.11 4.36 7.01
N ASN A 55 -5.18 3.09 6.63
CA ASN A 55 -6.26 2.19 7.04
C ASN A 55 -6.22 1.92 8.54
N VAL A 56 -5.04 1.66 9.11
CA VAL A 56 -4.85 1.47 10.56
C VAL A 56 -5.30 2.71 11.32
N LEU A 57 -4.83 3.91 10.94
CA LEU A 57 -5.26 5.15 11.60
C LEU A 57 -6.78 5.34 11.54
N LYS A 58 -7.41 5.06 10.40
CA LYS A 58 -8.87 5.11 10.24
C LYS A 58 -9.58 4.11 11.16
N LEU A 59 -9.11 2.86 11.20
CA LEU A 59 -9.71 1.78 12.00
C LEU A 59 -9.52 2.00 13.51
N LEU A 60 -8.40 2.60 13.93
CA LEU A 60 -8.17 3.01 15.31
C LEU A 60 -9.15 4.12 15.75
N ALA A 61 -9.51 5.03 14.84
CA ALA A 61 -10.50 6.08 15.12
C ALA A 61 -11.95 5.55 15.04
N ASN A 62 -12.25 4.71 14.05
CA ASN A 62 -13.57 4.10 13.85
C ASN A 62 -13.42 2.68 13.27
N LYS A 63 -13.83 1.67 14.04
CA LYS A 63 -13.74 0.26 13.65
C LYS A 63 -14.59 -0.11 12.42
N GLU A 64 -15.60 0.68 12.09
CA GLU A 64 -16.48 0.47 10.93
C GLU A 64 -16.06 1.34 9.72
N ALA A 65 -14.88 1.96 9.76
CA ALA A 65 -14.40 2.80 8.68
C ALA A 65 -14.11 2.00 7.40
N VAL A 66 -14.49 2.56 6.25
CA VAL A 66 -14.14 2.00 4.93
C VAL A 66 -12.65 2.21 4.66
N ILE A 67 -11.95 1.08 4.45
CA ILE A 67 -10.52 1.05 4.15
C ILE A 67 -10.23 1.17 2.65
N ASP A 68 -9.00 1.54 2.32
CA ASP A 68 -8.47 1.50 0.96
C ASP A 68 -7.99 0.08 0.63
N VAL A 69 -8.67 -0.56 -0.33
CA VAL A 69 -8.41 -1.95 -0.75
C VAL A 69 -7.06 -2.15 -1.45
N ARG A 70 -6.31 -1.08 -1.74
CA ARG A 70 -4.96 -1.16 -2.32
C ARG A 70 -3.91 -1.61 -1.33
N GLY A 71 -4.23 -1.58 -0.03
CA GLY A 71 -3.37 -2.11 1.03
C GLY A 71 -3.00 -3.58 0.84
N ASN A 72 -2.12 -4.08 1.69
CA ASN A 72 -1.76 -5.48 1.72
C ASN A 72 -2.75 -6.33 2.52
N TYR A 73 -3.53 -5.70 3.40
CA TYR A 73 -4.40 -6.40 4.35
C TYR A 73 -5.89 -6.07 4.12
N SER A 74 -6.75 -7.06 4.35
CA SER A 74 -8.19 -6.86 4.39
C SER A 74 -8.62 -6.11 5.66
N SER A 75 -9.89 -5.68 5.69
CA SER A 75 -10.43 -5.01 6.87
C SER A 75 -10.48 -5.94 8.08
N GLU A 76 -10.79 -7.22 7.84
CA GLU A 76 -10.88 -8.25 8.86
C GLU A 76 -9.49 -8.54 9.46
N GLU A 77 -8.48 -8.71 8.59
CA GLU A 77 -7.09 -8.94 9.02
C GLU A 77 -6.56 -7.77 9.84
N LEU A 78 -6.78 -6.52 9.39
CA LEU A 78 -6.34 -5.34 10.14
C LEU A 78 -7.01 -5.25 11.52
N LEU A 79 -8.31 -5.54 11.62
CA LEU A 79 -9.02 -5.52 12.90
C LEU A 79 -8.52 -6.61 13.86
N GLU A 80 -8.21 -7.80 13.34
CA GLU A 80 -7.60 -8.89 14.11
C GLU A 80 -6.21 -8.49 14.62
N TYR A 81 -5.34 -8.02 13.75
CA TYR A 81 -3.98 -7.61 14.13
C TYR A 81 -3.96 -6.40 15.06
N ILE A 82 -4.89 -5.44 14.91
CA ILE A 82 -5.05 -4.34 15.86
C ILE A 82 -5.43 -4.87 17.25
N SER A 83 -6.30 -5.88 17.32
CA SER A 83 -6.72 -6.48 18.59
C SER A 83 -5.57 -7.25 19.24
N LEU A 84 -4.84 -8.06 18.47
CA LEU A 84 -3.65 -8.78 18.94
C LEU A 84 -2.54 -7.84 19.40
N ALA A 85 -2.22 -6.81 18.59
CA ALA A 85 -1.19 -5.82 18.95
C ALA A 85 -1.58 -5.00 20.19
N LYS A 86 -2.87 -4.77 20.43
CA LYS A 86 -3.35 -4.13 21.65
C LYS A 86 -3.15 -5.01 22.89
N GLU A 87 -3.40 -6.31 22.79
CA GLU A 87 -3.36 -7.24 23.92
C GLU A 87 -1.93 -7.75 24.22
N GLU A 88 -1.19 -8.15 23.20
CA GLU A 88 0.12 -8.81 23.33
C GLU A 88 1.30 -7.88 22.99
N GLY A 89 1.03 -6.73 22.36
CA GLY A 89 2.06 -5.76 21.95
C GLY A 89 2.91 -6.15 20.75
N VAL A 90 2.91 -7.43 20.36
CA VAL A 90 3.69 -7.93 19.22
C VAL A 90 2.86 -8.91 18.41
N VAL A 91 2.71 -8.63 17.12
CA VAL A 91 2.28 -9.61 16.12
C VAL A 91 3.53 -10.14 15.42
N THR A 92 3.53 -11.41 15.03
CA THR A 92 4.66 -12.02 14.31
C THR A 92 4.98 -11.25 13.04
N SER A 93 6.26 -10.89 12.86
CA SER A 93 6.75 -10.08 11.72
C SER A 93 6.56 -10.73 10.35
N GLU A 94 6.21 -12.02 10.31
CA GLU A 94 5.85 -12.75 9.10
C GLU A 94 4.45 -12.40 8.60
N LEU A 95 3.53 -12.11 9.51
CA LEU A 95 2.13 -11.81 9.22
C LEU A 95 1.89 -10.30 9.13
N PHE A 96 2.50 -9.54 10.05
CA PHE A 96 2.23 -8.11 10.19
C PHE A 96 3.52 -7.31 10.40
N PRO A 97 3.67 -6.10 9.83
CA PRO A 97 4.89 -5.33 9.97
C PRO A 97 5.11 -4.94 11.43
N SER A 98 6.31 -5.22 11.95
CA SER A 98 6.64 -5.01 13.36
C SER A 98 6.41 -3.57 13.82
N TYR A 99 6.66 -2.58 12.95
CA TYR A 99 6.46 -1.17 13.26
C TYR A 99 4.98 -0.81 13.46
N LEU A 100 4.06 -1.48 12.74
CA LEU A 100 2.62 -1.27 12.93
C LEU A 100 2.15 -1.85 14.25
N SER A 101 2.64 -3.04 14.64
CA SER A 101 2.36 -3.58 15.98
C SER A 101 2.85 -2.64 17.07
N ALA A 102 4.08 -2.13 16.95
CA ALA A 102 4.66 -1.20 17.90
C ALA A 102 3.82 0.09 18.00
N PHE A 103 3.47 0.69 16.85
CA PHE A 103 2.63 1.87 16.78
C PHE A 103 1.26 1.66 17.45
N ILE A 104 0.59 0.53 17.16
CA ILE A 104 -0.72 0.23 17.75
C ILE A 104 -0.62 0.04 19.27
N PHE A 105 0.42 -0.66 19.73
CA PHE A 105 0.65 -0.84 21.16
C PHE A 105 0.91 0.50 21.85
N GLU A 106 1.74 1.36 21.27
CA GLU A 106 2.01 2.72 21.77
C GLU A 106 0.73 3.57 21.81
N TYR A 107 -0.09 3.52 20.75
CA TYR A 107 -1.36 4.23 20.63
C TYR A 107 -2.31 3.92 21.80
N TYR A 108 -2.43 2.64 22.21
CA TYR A 108 -3.31 2.23 23.30
C TYR A 108 -2.71 2.43 24.70
N ASN A 109 -1.40 2.29 24.86
CA ASN A 109 -0.75 2.36 26.17
C ASN A 109 -0.33 3.78 26.57
N GLY A 110 -0.48 4.76 25.67
CA GLY A 110 -0.16 6.16 25.98
C GLY A 110 1.31 6.37 26.36
N PHE A 111 2.22 5.51 25.89
CA PHE A 111 3.65 5.74 25.99
C PHE A 111 3.95 7.13 25.42
N GLU A 112 4.82 7.91 26.07
CA GLU A 112 5.12 9.33 25.82
C GLU A 112 5.69 9.66 24.42
N SER A 113 5.07 9.20 23.33
CA SER A 113 5.45 9.51 21.96
C SER A 113 4.25 9.52 21.02
N GLY A 114 3.12 10.05 21.49
CA GLY A 114 2.23 10.85 20.64
C GLY A 114 2.92 12.16 20.29
N GLY A 115 4.06 12.05 19.62
CA GLY A 115 5.00 13.12 19.36
C GLY A 115 5.84 13.56 20.55
N ARG A 116 7.10 13.92 20.28
CA ARG A 116 7.69 15.06 20.99
C ARG A 116 6.67 16.19 20.90
N ASP A 117 6.33 16.85 22.00
CA ASP A 117 5.40 17.99 22.09
C ASP A 117 4.94 18.54 20.71
N GLY A 118 3.80 18.04 20.20
CA GLY A 118 3.16 18.55 18.97
C GLY A 118 3.32 17.76 17.66
N VAL A 119 3.93 16.56 17.63
CA VAL A 119 3.96 15.72 16.41
C VAL A 119 2.68 14.88 16.28
N SER A 120 2.09 14.81 15.09
CA SER A 120 0.84 14.08 14.85
C SER A 120 1.03 12.56 14.80
N GLN A 121 -0.06 11.80 14.96
CA GLN A 121 -0.02 10.33 14.86
C GLN A 121 0.38 9.86 13.46
N GLU A 122 -0.01 10.62 12.43
CA GLU A 122 0.38 10.41 11.04
C GLU A 122 1.89 10.55 10.84
N ASP A 123 2.48 11.59 11.43
CA ASP A 123 3.92 11.86 11.33
C ASP A 123 4.74 10.80 12.06
N HIS A 124 4.30 10.41 13.27
CA HIS A 124 4.93 9.33 14.03
C HIS A 124 4.90 8.00 13.26
N LEU A 125 3.72 7.61 12.75
CA LEU A 125 3.57 6.40 11.95
C LEU A 125 4.40 6.45 10.67
N SER A 126 4.49 7.62 10.04
CA SER A 126 5.30 7.81 8.83
C SER A 126 6.79 7.63 9.15
N ALA A 127 7.29 8.15 10.27
CA ALA A 127 8.68 7.97 10.70
C ALA A 127 9.01 6.48 10.88
N LEU A 128 8.15 5.74 11.60
CA LEU A 128 8.29 4.29 11.79
C LEU A 128 8.25 3.51 10.46
N TYR A 129 7.39 3.91 9.54
CA TYR A 129 7.29 3.30 8.21
C TYR A 129 8.57 3.51 7.39
N TYR A 130 9.12 4.72 7.37
CA TYR A 130 10.38 4.98 6.67
C TYR A 130 11.56 4.24 7.30
N GLU A 131 11.67 4.23 8.63
CA GLU A 131 12.70 3.44 9.33
C GLU A 131 12.59 1.95 9.00
N TYR A 132 11.38 1.40 8.99
CA TYR A 132 11.13 0.01 8.60
C TYR A 132 11.55 -0.25 7.15
N GLY A 133 11.20 0.64 6.23
CA GLY A 133 11.58 0.55 4.81
C GLY A 133 13.09 0.62 4.60
N MET A 134 13.79 1.54 5.28
CA MET A 134 15.24 1.67 5.19
C MET A 134 15.98 0.43 5.68
N ASN A 135 15.40 -0.32 6.61
CA ASN A 135 15.97 -1.54 7.17
C ASN A 135 15.57 -2.83 6.40
N CYS A 136 14.96 -2.72 5.21
CA CYS A 136 14.51 -3.90 4.44
C CYS A 136 15.65 -4.69 3.75
N GLY A 137 16.90 -4.20 3.81
CA GLY A 137 18.06 -4.84 3.21
C GLY A 137 18.23 -4.61 1.71
N ASN A 138 17.34 -3.85 1.07
CA ASN A 138 17.46 -3.44 -0.33
C ASN A 138 18.12 -2.05 -0.43
N ALA A 139 19.23 -1.96 -1.17
CA ALA A 139 20.01 -0.72 -1.28
C ALA A 139 19.27 0.44 -1.96
N PHE A 140 18.32 0.16 -2.87
CA PHE A 140 17.53 1.20 -3.53
C PHE A 140 16.46 1.78 -2.60
N VAL A 141 15.85 0.94 -1.76
CA VAL A 141 14.85 1.41 -0.77
C VAL A 141 15.54 2.10 0.42
N ALA A 142 16.77 1.72 0.74
CA ALA A 142 17.55 2.28 1.83
C ALA A 142 18.31 3.58 1.50
N SER A 143 18.31 4.03 0.23
CA SER A 143 19.00 5.25 -0.23
C SER A 143 18.11 6.48 -0.22
#